data_AF-A0A239LIN2-F1
#
_entry.id   AF-A0A239LIN2-F1
#
_cell.length_a   1.000
_cell.length_b   1.000
_cell.length_c   1.000
_cell.angle_alpha   90.00
_cell.angle_beta   90.00
_cell.angle_gamma   90.00
#
_symmetry.space_group_name_H-M   'P 1'
#
loop_
_entity.id
_entity.type
_entity.pdbx_description
1 polymer ?
#
loop_
_entity_poly.entity_id
_entity_poly.type
_entity_poly.pdbx_seq_one_letter_code
_entity_poly.pdbx_strand_id
1 'polypeptide(L)'
;MRHIPFQLHARGIALLEALCAILVFSFGVLGLVGLQSVSVGQAALAQYRTDASLLSDELIGRMWASNHAAPSTLQAAFNSSGDAGGGTEYQAWLNLVKATLPGVKAGGDGAVSTLPTVVVDSNGVATITLFWRTPNESASNPPHFHTVVAQIR
;
A
#
# COMPACT_ATOMS: atom_id res chain seq x y z
N MET A 1 72.07 -28.45 10.48
CA MET A 1 70.61 -28.63 10.67
C MET A 1 69.91 -28.14 9.42
N ARG A 2 69.33 -29.04 8.61
CA ARG A 2 68.74 -28.74 7.30
C ARG A 2 67.22 -28.86 7.43
N HIS A 3 66.52 -27.73 7.32
CA HIS A 3 65.06 -27.70 7.29
C HIS A 3 64.56 -28.35 6.00
N ILE A 4 63.67 -29.33 6.13
CA ILE A 4 63.04 -30.05 5.03
C ILE A 4 61.66 -29.39 4.82
N PRO A 5 61.39 -28.70 3.71
CA PRO A 5 60.07 -28.15 3.48
C PRO A 5 59.12 -29.26 3.02
N PHE A 6 58.07 -29.51 3.81
CA PHE A 6 56.95 -30.37 3.41
C PHE A 6 56.10 -29.62 2.37
N GLN A 7 56.40 -29.82 1.09
CA GLN A 7 55.53 -29.39 -0.02
C GLN A 7 54.35 -30.35 -0.10
N LEU A 8 53.31 -30.13 0.69
CA LEU A 8 52.05 -30.87 0.56
C LEU A 8 51.34 -30.45 -0.73
N HIS A 9 50.83 -31.45 -1.46
CA HIS A 9 50.09 -31.30 -2.71
C HIS A 9 48.75 -30.57 -2.50
N ALA A 10 48.79 -29.23 -2.42
CA ALA A 10 47.62 -28.37 -2.19
C ALA A 10 46.73 -28.13 -3.43
N ARG A 11 47.00 -28.81 -4.56
CA ARG A 11 46.34 -28.50 -5.85
C ARG A 11 44.89 -29.02 -5.95
N GLY A 12 44.53 -30.08 -5.21
CA GLY A 12 43.16 -30.64 -5.22
C GLY A 12 42.21 -30.01 -4.21
N ILE A 13 42.72 -29.65 -3.02
CA ILE A 13 41.93 -29.03 -1.95
C ILE A 13 41.51 -27.60 -2.30
N ALA A 14 42.36 -26.85 -3.02
CA ALA A 14 42.06 -25.48 -3.44
C ALA A 14 40.79 -25.36 -4.30
N LEU A 15 40.47 -26.37 -5.13
CA LEU A 15 39.24 -26.37 -5.93
C LEU A 15 37.99 -26.60 -5.08
N LEU A 16 38.06 -27.49 -4.09
CA LEU A 16 36.97 -27.73 -3.14
C LEU A 16 36.77 -26.53 -2.22
N GLU A 17 37.85 -25.89 -1.79
CA GLU A 17 37.82 -24.66 -1.00
C GLU A 17 37.15 -23.51 -1.77
N ALA A 18 37.54 -23.31 -3.04
CA ALA A 18 36.91 -22.32 -3.90
C ALA A 18 35.43 -22.61 -4.16
N LEU A 19 35.06 -23.88 -4.38
CA LEU A 19 33.66 -24.29 -4.57
C LEU A 19 32.83 -24.01 -3.31
N CYS A 20 33.37 -24.34 -2.13
CA CYS A 20 32.71 -24.08 -0.86
C CYS A 20 32.56 -22.58 -0.60
N ALA A 21 33.61 -21.79 -0.88
CA ALA A 21 33.56 -20.33 -0.76
C ALA A 21 32.50 -19.71 -1.68
N ILE A 22 32.45 -20.13 -2.95
CA ILE A 22 31.42 -19.66 -3.90
C ILE A 22 30.04 -20.09 -3.43
N LEU A 23 29.86 -21.32 -2.96
CA LEU A 23 28.57 -21.83 -2.48
C LEU A 23 28.04 -21.01 -1.29
N VAL A 24 28.87 -20.81 -0.27
CA VAL A 24 28.50 -20.00 0.91
C VAL A 24 28.25 -18.54 0.50
N PHE A 25 29.07 -17.99 -0.38
CA PHE A 25 28.89 -16.64 -0.90
C PHE A 25 27.59 -16.48 -1.67
N SER A 26 27.23 -17.44 -2.53
CA SER A 26 25.97 -17.45 -3.28
C SER A 26 24.75 -17.46 -2.36
N PHE A 27 24.77 -18.23 -1.26
CA PHE A 27 23.71 -18.18 -0.25
C PHE A 27 23.64 -16.83 0.45
N GLY A 28 24.79 -16.20 0.75
CA GLY A 28 24.85 -14.85 1.29
C GLY A 28 24.18 -13.81 0.38
N VAL A 29 24.48 -13.85 -0.92
CA VAL A 29 23.86 -12.96 -1.91
C VAL A 29 22.35 -13.20 -2.02
N LEU A 30 21.91 -14.46 -2.05
CA LEU A 30 20.49 -14.79 -2.11
C LEU A 30 19.74 -14.27 -0.88
N GLY A 31 20.34 -14.40 0.31
CA GLY A 31 19.79 -13.85 1.55
C GLY A 31 19.64 -12.33 1.49
N LEU A 32 20.64 -11.62 0.97
CA LEU A 32 20.60 -10.17 0.82
C LEU A 32 19.50 -9.72 -0.16
N VAL A 33 19.37 -10.40 -1.31
CA VAL A 33 18.32 -10.10 -2.30
C VAL A 33 16.92 -10.35 -1.71
N GLY A 34 16.76 -11.40 -0.92
CA GLY A 34 15.51 -11.67 -0.19
C GLY A 34 15.14 -10.53 0.77
N LEU A 35 16.10 -10.05 1.56
CA LEU A 35 15.90 -8.91 2.46
C LEU A 35 15.59 -7.62 1.69
N GLN A 36 16.25 -7.40 0.55
CA GLN A 36 15.98 -6.25 -0.31
C GLN A 36 14.56 -6.28 -0.86
N SER A 37 14.07 -7.44 -1.31
CA SER A 37 12.70 -7.61 -1.80
C SER A 37 11.66 -7.23 -0.74
N VAL A 38 11.82 -7.72 0.49
CA VAL A 38 10.93 -7.39 1.62
C VAL A 38 10.98 -5.89 1.93
N SER A 39 12.18 -5.30 1.94
CA SER A 39 12.35 -3.87 2.23
C SER A 39 11.64 -2.97 1.21
N VAL A 40 11.74 -3.31 -0.08
CA VAL A 40 11.05 -2.60 -1.16
C VAL A 40 9.53 -2.74 -1.02
N GLY A 41 9.03 -3.93 -0.69
CA GLY A 41 7.60 -4.15 -0.44
C GLY A 41 7.07 -3.28 0.71
N GLN A 42 7.83 -3.17 1.80
CA GLN A 42 7.43 -2.32 2.93
C GLN A 42 7.47 -0.83 2.61
N ALA A 43 8.44 -0.38 1.81
CA ALA A 43 8.49 1.00 1.32
C ALA A 43 7.25 1.33 0.46
N ALA A 44 6.84 0.42 -0.43
CA ALA A 44 5.64 0.60 -1.23
C ALA A 44 4.36 0.66 -0.37
N LEU A 45 4.24 -0.21 0.65
CA LEU A 45 3.12 -0.15 1.60
C LEU A 45 3.08 1.15 2.41
N ALA A 46 4.24 1.70 2.77
CA ALA A 46 4.32 3.00 3.42
C ALA A 46 3.89 4.13 2.47
N GLN A 47 4.30 4.07 1.21
CA GLN A 47 3.88 5.02 0.18
C GLN A 47 2.36 5.02 0.00
N TYR A 48 1.71 3.87 -0.13
CA TYR A 48 0.25 3.81 -0.26
C TYR A 48 -0.49 4.42 0.94
N ARG A 49 0.06 4.30 2.17
CA ARG A 49 -0.50 4.97 3.34
C ARG A 49 -0.37 6.49 3.27
N THR A 50 0.76 6.99 2.78
CA THR A 50 0.96 8.43 2.55
C THR A 50 0.01 8.94 1.49
N ASP A 51 -0.12 8.24 0.36
CA ASP A 51 -1.03 8.61 -0.72
C ASP A 51 -2.50 8.62 -0.23
N ALA A 52 -2.90 7.63 0.58
CA ALA A 52 -4.22 7.59 1.19
C ALA A 52 -4.48 8.78 2.14
N SER A 53 -3.48 9.19 2.93
CA SER A 53 -3.58 10.39 3.77
C SER A 53 -3.77 11.64 2.90
N LEU A 54 -2.94 11.82 1.88
CA LEU A 54 -3.01 12.98 0.98
C LEU A 54 -4.36 13.07 0.26
N LEU A 55 -4.88 11.93 -0.24
CA LEU A 55 -6.20 11.86 -0.88
C LEU A 55 -7.34 12.18 0.11
N SER A 56 -7.19 11.80 1.38
CA SER A 56 -8.18 12.11 2.42
C SER A 56 -8.16 13.60 2.77
N ASP A 57 -6.97 14.17 2.94
CA ASP A 57 -6.77 15.60 3.22
C ASP A 57 -7.24 16.47 2.06
N GLU A 58 -6.99 16.04 0.82
CA GLU A 58 -7.49 16.70 -0.38
C GLU A 58 -9.03 16.74 -0.38
N LEU A 59 -9.70 15.62 -0.06
CA LEU A 59 -11.16 15.57 -0.02
C LEU A 59 -11.74 16.46 1.09
N ILE A 60 -11.11 16.48 2.27
CA ILE A 60 -11.48 17.40 3.37
C ILE A 60 -11.33 18.86 2.92
N GLY A 61 -10.21 19.18 2.25
CA GLY A 61 -9.98 20.51 1.70
C GLY A 61 -11.05 20.92 0.69
N ARG A 62 -11.47 20.00 -0.18
CA ARG A 62 -12.60 20.21 -1.12
C ARG A 62 -13.92 20.45 -0.38
N MET A 63 -14.20 19.70 0.68
CA MET A 63 -15.40 19.93 1.52
C MET A 63 -15.38 21.31 2.19
N TRP A 64 -14.24 21.76 2.73
CA TRP A 64 -14.13 23.11 3.31
C TRP A 64 -14.21 24.23 2.27
N ALA A 65 -13.70 24.01 1.06
CA ALA A 65 -13.78 24.97 -0.03
C ALA A 65 -15.18 25.02 -0.67
N SER A 66 -15.94 23.93 -0.58
CA SER A 66 -17.30 23.85 -1.10
C SER A 66 -18.24 24.69 -0.25
N ASN A 67 -18.96 25.63 -0.87
CA ASN A 67 -19.85 26.57 -0.19
C ASN A 67 -21.21 25.93 0.19
N HIS A 68 -21.18 24.74 0.80
CA HIS A 68 -22.36 24.02 1.24
C HIS A 68 -22.85 24.55 2.59
N ALA A 69 -23.75 25.53 2.55
CA ALA A 69 -24.30 26.18 3.75
C ALA A 69 -25.11 25.25 4.68
N ALA A 70 -25.47 24.04 4.21
CA ALA A 70 -26.23 23.07 4.99
C ALA A 70 -25.63 21.65 4.91
N PRO A 71 -25.60 20.90 6.02
CA PRO A 71 -25.10 19.51 6.04
C PRO A 71 -25.76 18.58 5.02
N SER A 72 -27.03 18.81 4.66
CA SER A 72 -27.74 18.02 3.64
C SER A 72 -27.17 18.20 2.24
N THR A 73 -26.73 19.40 1.88
CA THR A 73 -26.10 19.67 0.58
C THR A 73 -24.69 19.09 0.51
N LEU A 74 -23.96 19.12 1.62
CA LEU A 74 -22.65 18.48 1.75
C LEU A 74 -22.78 16.94 1.65
N GLN A 75 -23.76 16.35 2.32
CA GLN A 75 -24.08 14.93 2.23
C GLN A 75 -24.41 14.51 0.79
N ALA A 76 -25.24 15.27 0.09
CA ALA A 76 -25.62 14.97 -1.28
C ALA A 76 -24.43 15.01 -2.26
N ALA A 77 -23.42 15.87 -1.99
CA ALA A 77 -22.26 16.04 -2.86
C ALA A 77 -21.11 15.04 -2.56
N PHE A 78 -20.95 14.61 -1.30
CA PHE A 78 -19.78 13.84 -0.87
C PHE A 78 -20.05 12.44 -0.33
N ASN A 79 -21.29 12.09 0.04
CA ASN A 79 -21.54 10.74 0.54
C ASN A 79 -21.29 9.70 -0.55
N SER A 80 -20.57 8.64 -0.19
CA SER A 80 -20.29 7.51 -1.07
C SER A 80 -21.53 6.62 -1.24
N SER A 81 -21.79 6.12 -2.44
CA SER A 81 -22.72 5.00 -2.62
C SER A 81 -22.30 4.06 -3.75
N GLY A 82 -21.37 3.16 -3.44
CA GLY A 82 -20.89 2.17 -4.41
C GLY A 82 -20.00 2.79 -5.49
N ASP A 83 -19.81 2.04 -6.59
CA ASP A 83 -18.76 2.34 -7.58
C ASP A 83 -19.11 3.46 -8.55
N ALA A 84 -20.40 3.56 -8.88
CA ALA A 84 -20.96 4.56 -9.80
C ALA A 84 -22.08 5.38 -9.15
N GLY A 85 -22.27 5.23 -7.84
CA GLY A 85 -23.25 6.00 -7.07
C GLY A 85 -22.58 6.87 -6.02
N GLY A 86 -23.24 7.96 -5.66
CA GLY A 86 -22.83 8.88 -4.61
C GLY A 86 -22.99 10.29 -5.10
N GLY A 87 -22.48 11.22 -4.32
CA GLY A 87 -22.41 12.60 -4.77
C GLY A 87 -21.40 12.81 -5.91
N THR A 88 -21.58 13.86 -6.69
CA THR A 88 -20.74 14.18 -7.86
C THR A 88 -19.29 14.44 -7.47
N GLU A 89 -19.06 15.10 -6.34
CA GLU A 89 -17.70 15.38 -5.83
C GLU A 89 -17.01 14.10 -5.35
N TYR A 90 -17.76 13.21 -4.70
CA TYR A 90 -17.25 11.88 -4.35
C TYR A 90 -16.84 11.09 -5.60
N GLN A 91 -17.64 11.10 -6.67
CA GLN A 91 -17.33 10.36 -7.89
C GLN A 91 -16.08 10.91 -8.61
N ALA A 92 -15.91 12.23 -8.65
CA ALA A 92 -14.70 12.85 -9.19
C ALA A 92 -13.46 12.44 -8.37
N TRP A 93 -13.56 12.45 -7.04
CA TRP A 93 -12.50 12.01 -6.15
C TRP A 93 -12.22 10.50 -6.23
N LEU A 94 -13.26 9.66 -6.33
CA LEU A 94 -13.14 8.20 -6.48
C LEU A 94 -12.29 7.82 -7.71
N ASN A 95 -12.43 8.56 -8.81
CA ASN A 95 -11.60 8.35 -10.00
C ASN A 95 -10.11 8.63 -9.72
N LEU A 96 -9.80 9.65 -8.93
CA LEU A 96 -8.43 9.90 -8.48
C LEU A 96 -7.93 8.79 -7.56
N VAL A 97 -8.74 8.36 -6.59
CA VAL A 97 -8.41 7.26 -5.67
C VAL A 97 -8.10 5.98 -6.45
N LYS A 98 -8.92 5.62 -7.44
CA LYS A 98 -8.70 4.45 -8.31
C LYS A 98 -7.43 4.57 -9.17
N ALA A 99 -7.05 5.78 -9.55
CA ALA A 99 -5.83 6.03 -10.33
C ALA A 99 -4.56 5.97 -9.46
N THR A 100 -4.66 6.30 -8.18
CA THR A 100 -3.51 6.38 -7.26
C THR A 100 -3.32 5.12 -6.43
N LEU A 101 -4.39 4.57 -5.83
CA LEU A 101 -4.31 3.42 -4.94
C LEU A 101 -4.57 2.10 -5.68
N PRO A 102 -3.77 1.05 -5.42
CA PRO A 102 -3.97 -0.24 -6.05
C PRO A 102 -5.17 -0.99 -5.46
N GLY A 103 -5.84 -1.78 -6.31
CA GLY A 103 -6.84 -2.74 -5.86
C GLY A 103 -8.13 -2.12 -5.33
N VAL A 104 -8.45 -0.86 -5.68
CA VAL A 104 -9.72 -0.20 -5.38
C VAL A 104 -10.79 -0.69 -6.35
N LYS A 105 -11.76 -1.48 -5.84
CA LYS A 105 -12.81 -2.08 -6.66
C LYS A 105 -14.06 -2.38 -5.83
N ALA A 106 -15.21 -2.41 -6.50
CA ALA A 106 -16.45 -2.90 -5.91
C ALA A 106 -16.30 -4.35 -5.43
N GLY A 107 -17.05 -4.71 -4.39
CA GLY A 107 -17.20 -6.10 -3.98
C GLY A 107 -17.94 -6.92 -5.03
N GLY A 108 -17.60 -8.20 -5.15
CA GLY A 108 -18.18 -9.13 -6.11
C GLY A 108 -17.47 -10.49 -6.05
N ASP A 109 -18.17 -11.58 -6.39
CA ASP A 109 -17.62 -12.95 -6.42
C ASP A 109 -16.84 -13.37 -5.15
N GLY A 110 -17.37 -13.02 -3.97
CA GLY A 110 -16.73 -13.31 -2.68
C GLY A 110 -15.58 -12.38 -2.29
N ALA A 111 -15.22 -11.40 -3.13
CA ALA A 111 -14.26 -10.37 -2.79
C ALA A 111 -14.90 -9.26 -1.94
N VAL A 112 -14.23 -8.89 -0.84
CA VAL A 112 -14.63 -7.73 -0.03
C VAL A 112 -14.37 -6.45 -0.83
N SER A 113 -15.35 -5.56 -0.85
CA SER A 113 -15.26 -4.24 -1.48
C SER A 113 -14.10 -3.43 -0.91
N THR A 114 -13.38 -2.73 -1.78
CA THR A 114 -12.31 -1.79 -1.43
C THR A 114 -12.62 -0.39 -1.93
N LEU A 115 -13.89 -0.12 -2.22
CA LEU A 115 -14.32 1.25 -2.52
C LEU A 115 -14.18 2.11 -1.27
N PRO A 116 -13.63 3.32 -1.39
CA PRO A 116 -13.59 4.25 -0.29
C PRO A 116 -15.02 4.59 0.16
N THR A 117 -15.17 4.81 1.46
CA THR A 117 -16.44 5.16 2.09
C THR A 117 -16.33 6.57 2.64
N VAL A 118 -17.28 7.42 2.29
CA VAL A 118 -17.38 8.80 2.78
C VAL A 118 -18.77 8.98 3.36
N VAL A 119 -18.82 9.32 4.65
CA VAL A 119 -20.07 9.55 5.38
C VAL A 119 -19.98 10.90 6.06
N VAL A 120 -20.80 11.83 5.59
CA VAL A 120 -21.08 13.10 6.25
C VAL A 120 -22.34 12.91 7.07
N ASP A 121 -22.28 13.21 8.38
CA ASP A 121 -23.43 13.13 9.25
C ASP A 121 -24.31 14.40 9.21
N SER A 122 -25.42 14.39 9.94
CA SER A 122 -26.32 15.54 10.07
C SER A 122 -25.71 16.76 10.77
N ASN A 123 -24.58 16.58 11.46
CA ASN A 123 -23.86 17.63 12.17
C ASN A 123 -22.69 18.20 11.34
N GLY A 124 -22.49 17.73 10.11
CA GLY A 124 -21.37 18.14 9.25
C GLY A 124 -20.05 17.43 9.56
N VAL A 125 -20.07 16.33 10.32
CA VAL A 125 -18.87 15.52 10.57
C VAL A 125 -18.68 14.56 9.39
N ALA A 126 -17.58 14.73 8.66
CA ALA A 126 -17.18 13.87 7.56
C ALA A 126 -16.23 12.78 8.07
N THR A 127 -16.61 11.51 7.88
CA THR A 127 -15.77 10.33 8.11
C THR A 127 -15.39 9.75 6.76
N ILE A 128 -14.10 9.74 6.46
CA ILE A 128 -13.53 9.25 5.21
C ILE A 128 -12.74 7.99 5.54
N THR A 129 -13.02 6.88 4.86
CA THR A 129 -12.29 5.63 4.98
C THR A 129 -11.85 5.14 3.61
N LEU A 130 -10.55 5.07 3.38
CA LEU A 130 -9.97 4.53 2.15
C LEU A 130 -9.57 3.08 2.39
N PHE A 131 -9.66 2.28 1.32
CA PHE A 131 -9.23 0.89 1.31
C PHE A 131 -8.33 0.64 0.11
N TRP A 132 -7.34 -0.23 0.26
CA TRP A 132 -6.49 -0.66 -0.86
C TRP A 132 -6.01 -2.09 -0.69
N ARG A 133 -5.60 -2.70 -1.80
CA ARG A 133 -4.92 -3.99 -1.82
C ARG A 133 -3.72 -3.93 -2.73
N THR A 134 -2.62 -4.50 -2.29
CA THR A 134 -1.47 -4.67 -3.16
C THR A 134 -1.77 -5.70 -4.27
N PRO A 135 -1.12 -5.60 -5.44
CA PRO A 135 -1.40 -6.50 -6.57
C PRO A 135 -1.21 -8.00 -6.26
N ASN A 136 -0.40 -8.33 -5.24
CA ASN A 136 -0.07 -9.71 -4.88
C ASN A 136 -0.96 -10.27 -3.75
N GLU A 137 -1.89 -9.47 -3.20
CA GLU A 137 -2.79 -9.90 -2.13
C GLU A 137 -4.04 -10.59 -2.68
N SER A 138 -4.42 -11.70 -2.04
CA SER A 138 -5.66 -12.41 -2.36
C SER A 138 -6.89 -11.53 -2.11
N ALA A 139 -7.89 -11.64 -2.97
CA ALA A 139 -9.16 -10.93 -2.83
C ALA A 139 -9.96 -11.33 -1.58
N SER A 140 -9.66 -12.51 -1.00
CA SER A 140 -10.26 -12.99 0.25
C SER A 140 -9.62 -12.38 1.50
N ASN A 141 -8.43 -11.78 1.38
CA ASN A 141 -7.78 -11.15 2.53
C ASN A 141 -8.47 -9.82 2.89
N PRO A 142 -8.54 -9.48 4.19
CA PRO A 142 -8.95 -8.15 4.62
C PRO A 142 -8.09 -7.08 3.94
N PRO A 143 -8.69 -6.03 3.35
CA PRO A 143 -7.93 -4.96 2.73
C PRO A 143 -7.24 -4.09 3.77
N HIS A 144 -6.20 -3.38 3.35
CA HIS A 144 -5.63 -2.29 4.14
C HIS A 144 -6.60 -1.11 4.15
N PHE A 145 -6.59 -0.33 5.23
CA PHE A 145 -7.48 0.83 5.35
C PHE A 145 -6.81 2.01 6.06
N HIS A 146 -7.36 3.20 5.80
CA HIS A 146 -6.99 4.45 6.45
C HIS A 146 -8.26 5.28 6.67
N THR A 147 -8.45 5.81 7.88
CA THR A 147 -9.64 6.58 8.25
C THR A 147 -9.26 7.94 8.81
N VAL A 148 -9.96 8.97 8.35
CA VAL A 148 -9.86 10.35 8.86
C VAL A 148 -11.26 10.87 9.17
N VAL A 149 -11.36 11.66 10.24
CA VAL A 149 -12.62 12.32 10.64
C VAL A 149 -12.36 13.82 10.75
N ALA A 150 -13.21 14.62 10.13
CA ALA A 150 -13.14 16.08 10.18
C ALA A 150 -14.53 16.69 10.37
N GLN A 151 -14.60 17.80 11.10
CA GLN A 151 -15.83 18.58 11.21
C GLN A 151 -15.82 19.69 10.15
N ILE A 152 -16.86 19.72 9.33
CA ILE A 152 -17.11 20.74 8.31
C ILE A 152 -18.16 21.70 8.90
N ARG A 153 -17.85 23.00 8.95
CA ARG A 153 -18.72 24.04 9.52
C ARG A 153 -19.34 24.90 8.43
#